data_AF-A0A523L046-F1
#
_entry.id   AF-A0A523L046-F1
#
_cell.length_a   1.000
_cell.length_b   1.000
_cell.length_c   1.000
_cell.angle_alpha   90.00
_cell.angle_beta   90.00
_cell.angle_gamma   90.00
#
_symmetry.space_group_name_H-M   'P 1'
#
loop_
_entity.id
_entity.type
_entity.pdbx_description
1 polymer ?
#
loop_
_entity_poly.entity_id
_entity_poly.type
_entity_poly.pdbx_seq_one_letter_code
_entity_poly.pdbx_strand_id
1 'polypeptide(L)' 'MTKSNIEVKINPEIPEMTLAPKQFVRAAPRVSRRYQMENRVAVRSFDWRVLPAIYNIAPDIASAYLSVNQPLAE' A
#
# COMPACT_ATOMS: atom_id res chain seq x y z
N MET A 1 -0.47 -2.95 -20.58
CA MET A 1 0.69 -2.28 -19.95
C MET A 1 0.74 -2.71 -18.49
N THR A 2 1.83 -3.33 -18.04
CA THR A 2 1.97 -3.85 -16.66
C THR A 2 2.32 -2.71 -15.71
N LYS A 3 1.58 -2.57 -14.60
CA LYS A 3 1.90 -1.60 -13.53
C LYS A 3 2.98 -2.16 -12.60
N SER A 4 3.93 -1.33 -12.20
CA SER A 4 4.90 -1.66 -11.14
C SER A 4 4.21 -1.64 -9.77
N ASN A 5 4.66 -2.49 -8.86
CA ASN A 5 3.99 -2.70 -7.59
C ASN A 5 4.71 -1.99 -6.45
N ILE A 6 3.97 -1.24 -5.64
CA ILE A 6 4.43 -0.68 -4.37
C ILE A 6 3.65 -1.39 -3.27
N GLU A 7 4.30 -2.28 -2.52
CA GLU A 7 3.66 -2.96 -1.40
C GLU A 7 3.90 -2.19 -0.09
N VAL A 8 2.81 -1.82 0.60
CA VAL A 8 2.87 -1.32 1.97
C VAL A 8 2.96 -2.52 2.92
N LYS A 9 4.09 -2.61 3.63
CA LYS A 9 4.36 -3.61 4.66
C LYS A 9 4.22 -2.97 6.04
N ILE A 10 3.33 -3.53 6.86
CA ILE A 10 3.14 -3.17 8.27
C ILE A 10 3.27 -4.47 9.04
N ASN A 11 4.10 -4.49 10.09
CA ASN A 11 4.19 -5.62 11.00
C ASN A 11 3.55 -5.20 12.33
N PRO A 12 2.39 -5.77 12.71
CA PRO A 12 1.72 -5.43 13.97
C PRO A 12 2.44 -5.97 15.21
N GLU A 13 3.31 -6.96 15.08
CA GLU A 13 4.04 -7.58 16.20
C GLU A 13 5.24 -6.74 16.66
N ILE A 14 5.82 -5.95 15.75
CA ILE A 14 6.96 -5.05 15.98
C ILE A 14 6.67 -3.67 15.37
N PRO A 15 5.66 -2.94 15.91
CA PRO A 15 5.15 -1.71 15.32
C PRO A 15 6.20 -0.60 15.22
N GLU A 16 7.22 -0.59 16.06
CA GLU A 16 8.34 0.35 16.06
C GLU A 16 9.27 0.21 14.85
N MET A 17 9.25 -0.94 14.15
CA MET A 17 10.06 -1.16 12.95
C MET A 17 9.38 -0.69 11.66
N THR A 18 8.12 -0.24 11.72
CA THR A 18 7.37 0.21 10.54
C THR A 18 6.71 1.57 10.79
N LEU A 19 6.37 2.29 9.73
CA LEU A 19 5.58 3.50 9.89
C LEU A 19 4.15 3.15 10.34
N ALA A 20 3.54 4.02 11.13
CA ALA A 20 2.13 3.87 11.46
C ALA A 20 1.27 3.93 10.17
N PRO A 21 0.11 3.24 10.11
CA PRO A 21 -0.73 3.18 8.92
C PRO A 21 -1.04 4.56 8.31
N LYS A 22 -1.35 5.55 9.15
CA LYS A 22 -1.65 6.93 8.72
C LYS A 22 -0.47 7.63 8.02
N GLN A 23 0.76 7.26 8.34
CA GLN A 23 1.95 7.83 7.71
C GLN A 23 2.18 7.24 6.30
N PHE A 24 1.86 5.96 6.10
CA PHE A 24 1.93 5.31 4.79
C PHE A 24 0.97 5.91 3.77
N VAL A 25 -0.20 6.38 4.21
CA VAL A 25 -1.22 7.00 3.34
C VAL A 25 -0.63 8.08 2.44
N ARG A 26 0.31 8.90 2.95
CA ARG A 26 0.95 9.97 2.16
C ARG A 26 2.27 9.57 1.54
N ALA A 27 2.92 8.51 2.01
CA ALA A 27 4.27 8.14 1.57
C ALA A 27 4.28 7.66 0.11
N ALA A 28 3.42 6.69 -0.22
CA ALA A 28 3.38 6.11 -1.56
C ALA A 28 2.92 7.12 -2.63
N PRO A 29 1.80 7.87 -2.48
CA PRO A 29 1.40 8.87 -3.46
C PRO A 29 2.45 9.96 -3.68
N ARG A 30 3.12 10.41 -2.60
CA ARG A 30 4.17 11.44 -2.69
C ARG A 30 5.34 10.97 -3.54
N VAL A 31 5.83 9.75 -3.33
CA VAL A 31 6.94 9.20 -4.13
C VAL A 31 6.51 8.99 -5.57
N SER A 32 5.31 8.43 -5.81
CA SER A 32 4.79 8.23 -7.16
C SER A 32 4.74 9.53 -7.95
N ARG A 33 4.19 10.60 -7.37
CA ARG A 33 4.10 11.91 -8.05
C ARG A 33 5.45 12.58 -8.23
N ARG A 34 6.39 12.43 -7.28
CA ARG A 34 7.75 12.97 -7.41
C ARG A 34 8.47 12.44 -8.66
N TYR A 35 8.15 11.22 -9.08
CA TYR A 35 8.77 10.57 -10.24
C TYR A 35 7.81 10.38 -11.42
N GLN A 36 6.63 11.01 -11.41
CA GLN A 36 5.63 10.94 -12.49
C GLN A 36 5.19 9.50 -12.81
N MET A 37 4.99 8.71 -11.77
CA MET A 37 4.71 7.26 -11.84
C MET A 37 3.24 6.91 -11.53
N GLU A 38 2.37 7.88 -11.25
CA GLU A 38 0.97 7.67 -10.83
C GLU A 38 0.19 6.72 -11.74
N ASN A 39 0.36 6.84 -13.06
CA ASN A 39 -0.32 5.97 -14.04
C ASN A 39 0.38 4.62 -14.27
N ARG A 40 1.59 4.45 -13.70
CA ARG A 40 2.46 3.29 -13.91
C ARG A 40 2.57 2.38 -12.69
N VAL A 41 2.02 2.77 -11.55
CA VAL A 41 2.11 1.98 -10.31
C VAL A 41 0.74 1.58 -9.77
N ALA A 42 0.75 0.53 -8.95
CA ALA A 42 -0.34 0.18 -8.07
C ALA A 42 0.18 0.03 -6.64
N VAL A 43 -0.53 0.61 -5.67
CA VAL A 43 -0.26 0.41 -4.24
C VAL A 43 -1.01 -0.82 -3.77
N ARG A 44 -0.34 -1.70 -3.03
CA ARG A 44 -0.92 -2.97 -2.56
C ARG A 44 -0.62 -3.18 -1.08
N SER A 45 -1.51 -3.84 -0.36
CA SER A 45 -1.26 -4.17 1.05
C SER A 45 -2.10 -5.33 1.54
N PHE A 46 -1.57 -6.05 2.54
CA PHE A 46 -2.33 -6.95 3.41
C PHE A 46 -3.05 -6.19 4.54
N ASP A 47 -2.54 -5.01 4.95
CA ASP A 47 -3.27 -4.13 5.86
C ASP A 47 -4.21 -3.25 5.04
N TRP A 48 -5.45 -3.72 4.86
CA TRP A 48 -6.41 -3.05 4.00
C TRP A 48 -6.80 -1.65 4.47
N ARG A 49 -6.52 -1.25 5.73
CA ARG A 49 -6.89 0.07 6.26
C ARG A 49 -6.22 1.22 5.52
N VAL A 50 -5.05 0.99 4.92
CA VAL A 50 -4.31 2.05 4.21
C VAL A 50 -4.87 2.31 2.81
N LEU A 51 -5.47 1.32 2.15
CA LEU A 51 -5.84 1.41 0.73
C LEU A 51 -7.01 2.38 0.47
N PRO A 52 -8.14 2.33 1.22
CA PRO A 52 -9.19 3.34 1.07
C PRO A 52 -8.71 4.75 1.38
N ALA A 53 -7.84 4.91 2.38
CA ALA A 53 -7.28 6.20 2.74
C ALA A 53 -6.37 6.78 1.65
N ILE A 54 -5.61 5.92 0.94
CA ILE A 54 -4.84 6.33 -0.25
C ILE A 54 -5.77 6.71 -1.39
N TYR A 55 -6.79 5.91 -1.68
CA TYR A 55 -7.76 6.18 -2.74
C TYR A 55 -8.43 7.55 -2.55
N ASN A 56 -8.78 7.91 -1.31
CA ASN A 56 -9.41 9.21 -1.01
C ASN A 56 -8.53 10.42 -1.37
N ILE A 57 -7.20 10.29 -1.38
CA ILE A 57 -6.28 11.42 -1.66
C ILE A 57 -5.57 11.32 -3.01
N ALA A 58 -5.57 10.13 -3.61
CA ALA A 58 -4.90 9.84 -4.88
C ALA A 58 -5.70 8.79 -5.67
N PRO A 59 -6.93 9.11 -6.10
CA PRO A 59 -7.80 8.16 -6.81
C PRO A 59 -7.26 7.77 -8.19
N ASP A 60 -6.31 8.55 -8.72
CA ASP A 60 -5.55 8.28 -9.93
C ASP A 60 -4.54 7.13 -9.78
N ILE A 61 -4.13 6.82 -8.55
CA ILE A 61 -3.21 5.73 -8.24
C ILE A 61 -4.00 4.47 -7.90
N ALA A 62 -3.83 3.43 -8.72
CA ALA A 62 -4.53 2.17 -8.51
C ALA A 62 -4.16 1.53 -7.15
N SER A 63 -5.15 0.91 -6.51
CA SER A 63 -4.98 0.12 -5.29
C SER A 63 -5.31 -1.36 -5.55
N ALA A 64 -4.59 -2.28 -4.93
CA ALA A 64 -4.92 -3.71 -4.96
C ALA A 64 -4.87 -4.33 -3.55
N TYR A 65 -5.92 -5.07 -3.19
CA TYR A 65 -6.09 -5.71 -1.90
C TYR A 65 -5.43 -7.08 -1.94
N LEU A 66 -4.40 -7.29 -1.10
CA LEU A 66 -3.73 -8.58 -1.02
C LEU A 66 -4.45 -9.47 -0.02
N SER A 67 -4.63 -10.73 -0.39
CA SER A 67 -5.11 -11.79 0.48
C SER A 67 -4.28 -13.04 0.25
N VAL A 68 -4.23 -13.90 1.25
CA VAL A 68 -3.57 -15.20 1.18
C VAL A 68 -4.45 -16.20 1.91
N ASN A 69 -4.63 -17.37 1.31
CA ASN A 69 -5.24 -18.50 2.01
C ASN A 69 -4.12 -19.27 2.70
N GLN A 70 -4.05 -19.19 4.03
CA GLN A 70 -3.04 -19.92 4.81
C GLN A 70 -3.67 -21.20 5.36
N PRO A 71 -2.93 -22.32 5.37
CA PRO A 71 -3.37 -23.49 6.11
C PRO A 71 -3.51 -23.13 7.60
N LEU A 72 -4.46 -23.79 8.29
CA LEU A 72 -4.51 -23.75 9.74
C LEU A 72 -3.17 -24.27 10.28
N ALA A 73 -2.58 -23.54 11.23
CA ALA A 73 -1.42 -24.05 11.95
C ALA A 73 -1.85 -25.24 12.82
N GLU A 74 -1.08 -26.33 12.80
CA GLU A 74 -1.24 -27.47 13.71
C GLU A 74 -0.93 -27.07 15.16
#